data_AF-A0A839LPX9-F1
#
_entry.id   AF-A0A839LPX9-F1
#
_cell.length_a   1.000
_cell.length_b   1.000
_cell.length_c   1.000
_cell.angle_alpha   90.00
_cell.angle_beta   90.00
_cell.angle_gamma   90.00
#
_symmetry.space_group_name_H-M   'P 1'
#
loop_
_entity.id
_entity.type
_entity.pdbx_description
1 polymer ?
#
loop_
_entity_poly.entity_id
_entity_poly.type
_entity_poly.pdbx_seq_one_letter_code
_entity_poly.pdbx_strand_id
1 'polypeptide(L)' 'MEMKTARLTVLIDPAKKKALETLCASQDVTPSQVVRKLIREYLAAHGVDVTPGNGQADTADADRR' A
#
# COMPACT_ATOMS: atom_id res chain seq x y z
N MET A 1 -12.08 -19.13 -2.50
CA MET A 1 -11.85 -17.75 -2.01
C MET A 1 -10.73 -17.19 -2.85
N GLU A 2 -11.06 -16.41 -3.88
CA GLU A 2 -10.06 -15.89 -4.81
C GLU A 2 -9.05 -15.00 -4.08
N MET A 3 -7.79 -15.42 -4.09
CA MET A 3 -6.69 -14.72 -3.45
C MET A 3 -6.34 -13.48 -4.29
N LYS A 4 -7.04 -12.37 -4.05
CA LYS A 4 -6.78 -11.02 -4.61
C LYS A 4 -5.49 -10.41 -4.04
N THR A 5 -4.39 -11.16 -4.08
CA THR A 5 -3.10 -10.79 -3.47
C THR A 5 -2.04 -10.63 -4.54
N ALA A 6 -1.52 -9.42 -4.71
CA ALA A 6 -0.34 -9.13 -5.53
C ALA A 6 0.91 -8.97 -4.64
N ARG A 7 2.08 -9.37 -5.16
CA ARG A 7 3.36 -9.21 -4.45
C ARG A 7 4.02 -7.89 -4.85
N LEU A 8 4.24 -7.01 -3.87
CA LEU A 8 5.05 -5.80 -4.03
C LEU A 8 6.49 -6.10 -3.55
N THR A 9 7.47 -5.98 -4.44
CA THR A 9 8.90 -6.09 -4.11
C THR A 9 9.52 -4.69 -4.19
N VAL A 10 10.15 -4.23 -3.11
CA VAL A 10 10.84 -2.94 -3.06
C VAL A 10 12.29 -3.17 -2.64
N LEU A 11 13.23 -2.59 -3.38
CA LEU A 11 14.63 -2.56 -2.97
C LEU A 11 14.83 -1.39 -2.02
N ILE A 12 15.32 -1.69 -0.82
CA ILE A 12 15.65 -0.69 0.20
C ILE A 12 17.04 -0.94 0.74
N ASP A 13 17.69 0.13 1.19
CA ASP A 13 18.97 0.06 1.87
C ASP A 13 18.89 -0.82 3.14
N PRO A 14 19.91 -1.67 3.41
CA PRO A 14 19.90 -2.58 4.56
C PRO A 14 19.84 -1.86 5.92
N ALA A 15 20.43 -0.67 6.07
CA ALA A 15 20.35 0.08 7.31
C ALA A 15 18.92 0.61 7.53
N LYS A 16 18.27 1.11 6.48
CA LYS A 16 16.86 1.54 6.54
C LYS A 16 15.92 0.38 6.85
N LYS A 17 16.16 -0.80 6.27
CA LYS A 17 15.39 -2.02 6.58
C LYS A 17 15.46 -2.34 8.07
N LYS A 18 16.67 -2.37 8.64
CA LYS A 18 16.89 -2.70 10.06
C LYS A 18 16.24 -1.69 11.00
N ALA A 19 16.33 -0.40 10.68
CA ALA A 19 15.67 0.65 11.44
C ALA A 19 14.14 0.50 11.41
N LEU A 20 13.56 0.24 10.23
CA LEU A 20 12.12 0.01 10.08
C LEU A 20 11.67 -1.23 10.87
N GLU A 21 12.40 -2.35 10.77
CA GLU A 21 12.07 -3.58 11.50
C GLU A 21 12.12 -3.37 13.01
N THR A 22 13.12 -2.64 13.51
CA THR A 22 13.27 -2.34 14.94
C THR A 22 12.12 -1.45 15.43
N LEU A 23 11.78 -0.41 14.65
CA LEU A 23 10.67 0.49 14.97
C LEU A 23 9.32 -0.26 14.96
N CYS A 24 9.12 -1.14 13.98
CA CYS A 24 7.91 -1.96 13.87
C CYS A 24 7.80 -2.94 15.06
N ALA A 25 8.91 -3.58 15.43
CA ALA A 25 8.96 -4.48 16.58
C ALA A 25 8.63 -3.77 17.91
N SER A 26 9.05 -2.50 18.08
CA SER A 26 8.72 -1.72 19.27
C SER A 26 7.23 -1.36 19.42
N GLN A 27 6.46 -1.50 18.35
CA GLN A 27 5.03 -1.15 18.28
C GLN A 27 4.13 -2.36 18.05
N ASP A 28 4.68 -3.58 18.14
CA ASP A 28 3.98 -4.84 17.87
C ASP A 28 3.31 -4.89 16.48
N VAL A 29 3.89 -4.22 15.49
CA VAL A 29 3.42 -4.23 14.10
C VAL A 29 4.45 -4.86 13.18
N THR A 30 4.00 -5.43 12.05
CA THR A 30 4.89 -5.93 11.00
C THR A 30 5.16 -4.83 9.96
N PRO A 31 6.36 -4.78 9.35
CA PRO A 31 6.65 -3.82 8.29
C PRO A 31 5.64 -3.85 7.14
N SER A 32 5.14 -5.05 6.78
CA SER A 32 4.11 -5.23 5.75
C SER A 32 2.78 -4.56 6.10
N GLN A 33 2.39 -4.52 7.38
CA GLN A 33 1.18 -3.80 7.80
C GLN A 33 1.36 -2.29 7.69
N VAL A 34 2.52 -1.77 8.11
CA VAL A 34 2.85 -0.35 8.02
C VAL A 34 2.89 0.11 6.55
N VAL A 35 3.56 -0.65 5.68
CA VAL A 35 3.62 -0.35 4.25
C VAL A 35 2.23 -0.36 3.60
N ARG A 36 1.37 -1.33 3.94
CA ARG A 36 -0.01 -1.36 3.41
C ARG A 36 -0.84 -0.16 3.87
N LYS A 37 -0.69 0.26 5.12
CA LYS A 37 -1.35 1.46 5.65
C LYS A 37 -0.85 2.72 4.93
N LEU A 38 0.47 2.85 4.80
CA LEU A 38 1.11 3.94 4.04
C LEU A 38 0.60 4.03 2.60
N ILE A 39 0.50 2.89 1.90
CA ILE A 39 -0.03 2.87 0.53
C ILE A 39 -1.47 3.38 0.49
N ARG A 40 -2.33 2.89 1.40
CA ARG A 40 -3.74 3.31 1.45
C ARG A 40 -3.89 4.79 1.75
N GLU A 41 -3.15 5.30 2.73
CA GLU A 41 -3.17 6.71 3.11
C GLU A 41 -2.62 7.60 1.99
N TYR A 42 -1.57 7.16 1.31
CA TYR A 42 -0.99 7.88 0.19
C TYR A 42 -1.95 7.96 -1.00
N LEU A 43 -2.64 6.87 -1.34
CA LEU A 43 -3.65 6.85 -2.39
C LEU A 43 -4.83 7.76 -2.06
N ALA A 44 -5.34 7.68 -0.82
CA ALA A 44 -6.40 8.56 -0.35
C ALA A 44 -6.00 10.04 -0.39
N ALA A 45 -4.77 10.37 0.01
CA ALA A 45 -4.25 11.74 -0.04
C ALA A 45 -4.13 12.29 -1.47
N HIS A 46 -3.98 11.43 -2.48
CA HIS A 46 -3.93 11.80 -3.90
C HIS A 46 -5.29 11.66 -4.61
N GLY A 47 -6.37 11.39 -3.87
CA GLY A 47 -7.71 11.26 -4.43
C GLY A 47 -7.91 10.02 -5.29
N VAL A 48 -7.08 8.99 -5.11
CA VAL A 48 -7.22 7.72 -5.84
C VAL A 48 -8.10 6.78 -5.02
N ASP A 49 -9.36 6.65 -5.43
CA ASP A 49 -10.28 5.68 -4.84
C ASP A 49 -9.91 4.26 -5.28
N VAL A 50 -9.28 3.52 -4.38
CA VAL A 50 -8.98 2.09 -4.59
C VAL A 50 -10.02 1.27 -3.83
N THR A 51 -11.10 0.90 -4.52
CA THR A 51 -12.08 -0.06 -4.02
C THR A 51 -11.41 -1.44 -3.94
N PRO A 52 -11.22 -2.04 -2.74
CA PRO A 52 -10.67 -3.38 -2.62
C PRO A 52 -11.75 -4.40 -3.00
N GLY A 53 -12.04 -4.50 -4.29
CA GLY A 53 -13.21 -5.23 -4.76
C GLY A 53 -13.28 -5.25 -6.28
N ASN A 54 -12.62 -6.26 -6.86
CA ASN A 54 -12.67 -6.62 -8.28
C ASN A 54 -11.83 -5.68 -9.15
N GLY A 55 -11.07 -6.23 -10.08
CA GLY A 55 -10.28 -5.45 -11.02
C GLY A 55 -11.16 -4.69 -12.00
N GLN A 56 -11.81 -3.62 -11.52
CA GLN A 56 -12.40 -2.60 -12.36
C GLN A 56 -11.69 -1.30 -11.99
N ALA A 57 -10.62 -1.03 -12.73
CA ALA A 57 -10.21 0.33 -12.97
C ALA A 57 -11.37 0.96 -13.75
N ASP A 58 -12.37 1.48 -13.04
CA ASP A 58 -13.30 2.43 -13.61
C ASP A 58 -12.48 3.69 -13.90
N THR A 59 -11.97 3.76 -15.11
CA THR A 59 -11.72 5.02 -15.80
C THR A 59 -13.06 5.74 -15.94
N ALA A 60 -13.50 6.35 -14.85
CA ALA A 60 -14.64 7.25 -14.80
C ALA A 60 -14.15 8.64 -14.40
N ASP A 61 -13.21 9.19 -15.17
CA ASP A 61 -13.07 10.65 -15.29
C ASP A 61 -12.43 10.99 -16.66
N ALA A 62 -13.25 10.81 -17.69
CA ALA A 62 -13.13 11.57 -18.93
C ALA A 62 -14.44 12.35 -19.12
N ASP A 63 -14.83 13.10 -18.07
CA ASP A 63 -15.78 14.19 -18.21
C ASP A 63 -15.02 15.51 -18.15
N ARG A 64 -14.36 15.85 -19.27
CA ARG A 64 -13.88 17.22 -19.49
C ARG A 64 -13.94 17.60 -20.97
N ARG A 65 -15.12 18.09 -21.35
CA ARG A 65 -15.46 18.97 -22.50
C ARG A 65 -15.60 18.35 -23.88
#